data_AF-A0A815YMR0-F1
#
_entry.id   AF-A0A815YMR0-F1
#
_cell.length_a   1.000
_cell.length_b   1.000
_cell.length_c   1.000
_cell.angle_alpha   90.00
_cell.angle_beta   90.00
_cell.angle_gamma   90.00
#
_symmetry.space_group_name_H-M   'P 1'
#
loop_
_entity.id
_entity.type
_entity.pdbx_description
1 polymer ?
#
loop_
_entity_poly.entity_id
_entity_poly.type
_entity_poly.pdbx_seq_one_letter_code
_entity_poly.pdbx_strand_id
1 'polypeptide(L)' 'MMVFDLTMIWKGNEQTYGNLTLAPYGALVGIASTNVSAYSNENDTIISNESNYLYGIYMGMKWRSVEYARR' A
#
# COMPACT_ATOMS: atom_id res chain seq x y z
N MET A 1 -29.98 0.48 -4.58
CA MET A 1 -28.75 1.26 -4.35
C MET A 1 -28.07 0.65 -3.14
N MET A 2 -27.03 -0.17 -3.38
CA MET A 2 -26.35 -0.90 -2.31
C MET A 2 -25.11 -0.07 -1.93
N VAL A 3 -25.12 0.47 -0.71
CA VAL A 3 -23.99 1.22 -0.14
C VAL A 3 -23.05 0.17 0.46
N PHE A 4 -21.83 0.08 -0.06
CA PHE A 4 -20.79 -0.76 0.53
C PHE A 4 -20.02 0.09 1.53
N ASP A 5 -20.33 -0.07 2.82
CA ASP A 5 -19.50 0.47 3.89
C ASP A 5 -18.20 -0.32 3.96
N LEU A 6 -17.11 0.32 3.53
CA LEU A 6 -15.76 -0.21 3.61
C LEU A 6 -15.26 -0.03 5.05
N THR A 7 -15.57 -0.96 5.94
CA THR A 7 -14.95 -0.98 7.28
C THR A 7 -13.47 -1.38 7.15
N MET A 8 -12.59 -0.38 7.01
CA MET A 8 -11.15 -0.54 7.18
C MET A 8 -10.85 -0.79 8.67
N ILE A 9 -10.52 -2.03 9.04
CA ILE A 9 -9.99 -2.34 10.36
C ILE A 9 -8.51 -2.66 10.19
N TRP A 10 -7.64 -1.69 10.48
CA TRP A 10 -6.21 -1.93 10.64
C TRP A 10 -5.79 -1.46 12.05
N LYS A 11 -5.15 -2.36 12.83
CA LYS A 11 -4.59 -2.07 14.16
C LYS A 11 -3.08 -2.29 14.12
N GLY A 12 -2.32 -1.20 14.09
CA GLY A 12 -0.86 -1.21 14.18
C GLY A 12 -0.28 0.21 14.17
N ASN A 13 0.92 0.33 14.70
CA ASN A 13 1.62 1.52 15.20
C ASN A 13 1.52 2.75 14.27
N GLU A 14 0.84 3.78 14.75
CA GLU A 14 0.47 4.97 13.97
C GLU A 14 1.61 5.98 13.86
N GLN A 15 1.91 6.47 12.65
CA GLN A 15 2.56 7.78 12.48
C GLN A 15 1.48 8.81 12.14
N THR A 16 1.33 9.83 12.99
CA THR A 16 0.35 10.90 12.79
C THR A 16 0.94 12.03 11.95
N TYR A 17 0.39 12.28 10.77
CA TYR A 17 0.68 13.46 9.95
C TYR A 17 -0.54 14.40 10.00
N GLY A 18 -0.57 15.30 10.98
CA GLY A 18 -1.80 16.03 11.34
C GLY A 18 -2.85 15.09 11.96
N ASN A 19 -4.11 15.21 11.53
CA ASN A 19 -5.24 14.38 11.99
C ASN A 19 -5.40 13.05 11.22
N LEU A 20 -4.39 12.69 10.41
CA LEU A 20 -4.40 11.46 9.60
C LEU A 20 -3.39 10.47 10.17
N THR A 21 -3.89 9.29 10.52
CA THR A 21 -3.08 8.11 10.86
C THR A 21 -2.55 7.51 9.57
N LEU A 22 -1.24 7.58 9.34
CA LEU A 22 -0.59 6.92 8.20
C LEU A 22 -0.49 5.42 8.46
N ALA A 23 -0.82 4.63 7.44
CA ALA A 23 -0.58 3.19 7.47
C ALA A 23 0.94 2.93 7.42
N PRO A 24 1.49 2.09 8.31
CA PRO A 24 2.91 1.74 8.33
C PRO A 24 3.40 1.15 7.02
N TYR A 25 4.69 1.31 6.75
CA TYR A 25 5.32 0.77 5.54
C TYR A 25 5.01 -0.72 5.37
N GLY A 26 4.55 -1.10 4.18
CA GLY A 26 4.19 -2.48 3.85
C GLY A 26 2.84 -2.95 4.40
N ALA A 27 2.08 -2.11 5.12
CA ALA A 27 0.71 -2.43 5.48
C ALA A 27 -0.18 -2.53 4.24
N LEU A 28 -1.05 -3.54 4.20
CA LEU A 28 -2.09 -3.66 3.17
C LEU A 28 -3.10 -2.52 3.34
N VAL A 29 -3.27 -1.70 2.31
CA VAL A 29 -4.20 -0.54 2.33
C VAL A 29 -5.43 -0.74 1.45
N GLY A 30 -5.41 -1.73 0.55
CA GLY A 30 -6.55 -2.03 -0.31
C GLY A 30 -6.28 -3.18 -1.26
N ILE A 31 -7.34 -3.59 -1.97
CA ILE A 31 -7.28 -4.64 -3.00
C ILE A 31 -8.10 -4.15 -4.19
N ALA A 32 -7.50 -4.10 -5.38
CA ALA A 32 -8.22 -3.74 -6.61
C ALA A 32 -9.21 -4.84 -7.04
N SER A 33 -10.11 -4.51 -7.96
CA SER A 33 -11.16 -5.42 -8.46
C SER A 33 -10.63 -6.71 -9.08
N THR A 34 -9.36 -6.74 -9.51
CA THR A 34 -8.67 -7.90 -10.06
C THR A 34 -7.78 -8.62 -9.03
N ASN A 35 -8.03 -8.41 -7.73
CA ASN A 35 -7.31 -9.02 -6.62
C ASN A 35 -5.81 -8.62 -6.54
N VAL A 36 -5.51 -7.36 -6.86
CA VAL A 36 -4.17 -6.78 -6.74
C VAL A 36 -4.06 -5.96 -5.45
N SER A 37 -3.25 -6.43 -4.50
CA SER A 37 -3.04 -5.76 -3.21
C SER A 37 -2.28 -4.44 -3.36
N ALA A 38 -2.75 -3.36 -2.75
CA ALA A 38 -2.02 -2.11 -2.59
C ALA A 38 -1.38 -2.07 -1.20
N TYR A 39 -0.10 -1.70 -1.13
CA TYR A 39 0.65 -1.62 0.12
C TYR A 39 1.08 -0.17 0.39
N SER A 40 1.13 0.21 1.66
CA SER A 40 1.55 1.55 2.07
C SER A 40 3.05 1.76 1.82
N ASN A 41 3.39 2.90 1.23
CA ASN A 41 4.77 3.43 1.21
C ASN A 41 5.07 4.30 2.44
N GLU A 42 4.20 4.28 3.47
CA GLU A 42 4.22 5.11 4.68
C GLU A 42 4.00 6.61 4.40
N ASN A 43 4.89 7.25 3.65
CA ASN A 43 4.69 8.61 3.13
C ASN A 43 5.28 8.77 1.72
N ASP A 44 5.09 9.94 1.11
CA ASP A 44 5.52 10.27 -0.26
C ASP A 44 7.04 10.44 -0.42
N THR A 45 7.73 10.81 0.67
CA THR A 45 9.19 11.04 0.69
C THR A 45 10.02 9.75 0.84
N ILE A 46 9.46 8.67 1.40
CA ILE A 46 10.20 7.43 1.67
C ILE A 46 10.64 6.73 0.38
N ILE A 47 11.94 6.41 0.32
CA ILE A 47 12.59 5.60 -0.71
C ILE A 47 13.19 4.37 -0.03
N SER A 48 12.60 3.19 -0.23
CA SER A 48 13.03 1.97 0.47
C SER A 48 14.33 1.37 -0.06
N ASN A 49 14.69 1.64 -1.33
CA ASN A 49 15.71 0.90 -2.08
C ASN A 49 15.48 -0.63 -2.11
N GLU A 50 14.26 -1.09 -1.77
CA GLU A 50 13.87 -2.49 -1.82
C GLU A 50 13.14 -2.79 -3.12
N SER A 51 13.58 -3.85 -3.81
CA SER A 51 12.92 -4.34 -5.03
C SER A 51 11.78 -5.30 -4.69
N ASN A 52 10.71 -5.25 -5.49
CA ASN A 52 9.66 -6.27 -5.51
C ASN A 52 9.78 -7.15 -6.76
N TYR A 53 9.51 -8.43 -6.59
CA TYR A 53 9.48 -9.42 -7.68
C TYR A 53 8.22 -10.27 -7.58
N LEU A 54 7.57 -10.51 -8.73
CA LEU A 54 6.45 -11.43 -8.84
C LEU A 54 6.81 -12.50 -9.88
N TYR A 55 6.83 -13.77 -9.47
CA TYR A 55 7.28 -14.90 -10.30
C TYR A 55 8.67 -14.70 -10.94
N GLY A 56 9.58 -14.05 -10.22
CA GLY A 56 10.94 -13.74 -10.71
C GLY A 56 11.04 -12.51 -11.61
N ILE A 57 9.92 -11.85 -11.93
CA ILE A 57 9.89 -10.63 -12.76
C ILE A 57 9.95 -9.41 -11.86
N TYR A 58 10.84 -8.46 -12.18
CA TYR A 58 11.00 -7.22 -11.43
C TYR A 58 9.77 -6.31 -11.57
N MET A 59 9.07 -6.07 -10.46
CA MET A 59 7.87 -5.22 -10.42
C MET A 59 8.20 -3.75 -10.16
N GLY A 60 9.27 -3.44 -9.43
CA GLY A 60 9.64 -2.07 -9.11
C GLY A 60 10.17 -1.94 -7.69
N MET A 61 10.35 -0.70 -7.23
CA MET A 61 10.71 -0.41 -5.85
C MET A 61 9.46 -0.44 -4.95
N LYS A 62 9.52 -1.20 -3.85
CA LYS A 62 8.44 -1.26 -2.86
C LYS A 62 8.25 0.09 -2.16
N TRP A 63 7.05 0.64 -1.98
CA TRP A 63 5.75 0.32 -2.60
C TRP A 63 5.33 1.53 -3.44
N ARG A 64 6.21 1.89 -4.40
CA ARG A 64 6.01 3.07 -5.24
C ARG A 64 4.88 2.81 -6.25
N SER A 65 4.29 3.88 -6.74
CA SER A 65 3.19 3.83 -7.73
C SER A 65 3.53 3.00 -8.97
N VAL A 66 4.77 3.08 -9.47
CA VAL A 66 5.24 2.32 -10.63
C VAL A 66 5.32 0.82 -10.34
N GLU A 67 5.65 0.43 -9.10
CA GLU A 67 5.63 -0.98 -8.69
C GLU A 67 4.21 -1.53 -8.71
N TYR A 68 3.26 -0.78 -8.15
CA TYR A 68 1.85 -1.15 -8.15
C TYR A 68 1.27 -1.21 -9.57
N ALA A 69 1.62 -0.28 -10.45
CA ALA A 69 1.10 -0.27 -11.82
C ALA A 69 1.65 -1.42 -12.69
N ARG A 70 2.84 -1.94 -12.37
CA ARG A 70 3.45 -3.06 -13.10
C ARG A 70 2.90 -4.42 -12.64
N ARG A 71 2.52 -4.50 -11.37
CA ARG A 71 2.00 -5.72 -10.72
C ARG A 71 0.51 -5.91 -10.97
#